data_AF-A0A2V9BIU6-F1
#
_entry.id   AF-A0A2V9BIU6-F1
#
_cell.length_a   1.000
_cell.length_b   1.000
_cell.length_c   1.000
_cell.angle_alpha   90.00
_cell.angle_beta   90.00
_cell.angle_gamma   90.00
#
_symmetry.space_group_name_H-M   'P 1'
#
loop_
_entity.id
_entity.type
_entity.pdbx_description
1 polymer ?
#
loop_
_entity_poly.entity_id
_entity_poly.type
_entity_poly.pdbx_seq_one_letter_code
_entity_poly.pdbx_strand_id
1 'polypeptide(L)'
;MNLKRYALRALEVAKEDLRRDKFLIPVAFIVVGDQVSDFSVQFKDPNQKALVYSELVRIAKEKRADAIITINDAKLTNMVSARSGGAKQDLRTNEGTQDCIYLTVSGPAIRTWSVCLPYERAGYEI
;
A
#
# COMPACT_ATOMS: atom_id res chain seq x y z
N MET A 1 -6.55 -19.21 7.60
CA MET A 1 -6.82 -18.41 6.39
C MET A 1 -5.63 -18.40 5.40
N ASN A 2 -5.86 -18.35 4.07
CA ASN A 2 -4.78 -18.14 3.09
C ASN A 2 -4.51 -16.63 2.89
N LEU A 3 -3.46 -16.12 3.54
CA LEU A 3 -3.10 -14.69 3.55
C LEU A 3 -2.87 -14.11 2.15
N LYS A 4 -2.19 -14.83 1.25
CA LYS A 4 -1.91 -14.34 -0.10
C LYS A 4 -3.20 -14.16 -0.89
N ARG A 5 -4.10 -15.16 -0.84
CA ARG A 5 -5.40 -15.09 -1.51
C ARG A 5 -6.26 -13.95 -0.94
N TYR A 6 -6.24 -13.77 0.38
CA TYR A 6 -6.97 -12.67 1.02
C TYR A 6 -6.45 -11.30 0.58
N ALA A 7 -5.13 -11.08 0.67
CA ALA A 7 -4.50 -9.82 0.30
C ALA A 7 -4.72 -9.45 -1.18
N LEU A 8 -4.63 -10.42 -2.09
CA LEU A 8 -4.90 -10.19 -3.51
C LEU A 8 -6.39 -9.89 -3.77
N ARG A 9 -7.31 -10.53 -3.04
CA ARG A 9 -8.74 -10.21 -3.15
C ARG A 9 -9.03 -8.79 -2.65
N ALA A 10 -8.42 -8.38 -1.53
CA ALA A 10 -8.53 -7.02 -1.03
C ALA A 10 -7.97 -6.00 -2.04
N LEU A 11 -6.89 -6.32 -2.74
CA LEU A 11 -6.37 -5.50 -3.84
C LEU A 11 -7.36 -5.40 -5.01
N GLU A 12 -8.03 -6.49 -5.38
CA GLU A 12 -9.07 -6.46 -6.42
C GLU A 12 -10.24 -5.55 -6.04
N VAL A 13 -10.73 -5.63 -4.81
CA VAL A 13 -11.76 -4.71 -4.30
C VAL A 13 -11.28 -3.26 -4.36
N ALA A 14 -10.04 -3.00 -3.92
CA ALA A 14 -9.48 -1.66 -3.94
C ALA A 14 -9.35 -1.08 -5.37
N LYS A 15 -9.08 -1.93 -6.38
CA LYS A 15 -9.09 -1.54 -7.80
C LYS A 15 -10.50 -1.18 -8.27
N GLU A 16 -11.50 -1.96 -7.86
CA GLU A 16 -12.90 -1.69 -8.20
C GLU A 16 -13.39 -0.38 -7.58
N ASP A 17 -13.07 -0.16 -6.29
CA ASP A 17 -13.38 1.08 -5.58
C ASP A 17 -12.71 2.28 -6.24
N LEU A 18 -11.42 2.18 -6.59
CA LEU A 18 -10.71 3.24 -7.31
C LEU A 18 -11.35 3.56 -8.66
N ARG A 19 -11.79 2.55 -9.42
CA ARG A 19 -12.46 2.76 -10.71
C ARG A 19 -13.82 3.45 -10.55
N ARG A 20 -14.57 3.07 -9.52
CA ARG A 20 -15.91 3.59 -9.21
C ARG A 20 -15.84 5.01 -8.65
N ASP A 21 -15.02 5.22 -7.63
CA ASP A 21 -15.02 6.42 -6.79
C ASP A 21 -13.96 7.44 -7.24
N LYS A 22 -13.05 7.05 -8.14
CA LYS A 22 -11.92 7.87 -8.68
C LYS A 22 -10.84 8.23 -7.65
N PHE A 23 -10.96 7.76 -6.43
CA PHE A 23 -9.92 7.84 -5.40
C PHE A 23 -9.81 6.52 -4.63
N LEU A 24 -8.64 6.29 -4.07
CA LEU A 24 -8.38 5.14 -3.21
C LEU A 24 -8.50 5.57 -1.74
N ILE A 25 -9.30 4.86 -0.96
CA ILE A 25 -9.30 4.98 0.50
C ILE A 25 -8.23 4.04 1.04
N PRO A 26 -7.15 4.53 1.69
CA PRO A 26 -6.16 3.63 2.24
C PRO A 26 -6.78 2.80 3.37
N VAL A 27 -6.46 1.51 3.40
CA VAL A 27 -7.00 0.55 4.35
C VAL A 27 -5.90 -0.34 4.89
N ALA A 28 -6.00 -0.71 6.16
CA ALA A 28 -5.18 -1.71 6.79
C ALA A 28 -6.04 -2.83 7.37
N PHE A 29 -5.52 -4.05 7.33
CA PHE A 29 -6.14 -5.23 7.92
C PHE A 29 -5.17 -5.84 8.92
N ILE A 30 -5.65 -6.12 10.12
CA ILE A 30 -4.93 -6.91 11.13
C ILE A 30 -5.56 -8.29 11.14
N VAL A 31 -4.74 -9.31 10.89
CA VAL A 31 -5.16 -10.71 10.79
C VAL A 31 -4.75 -11.47 12.05
N VAL A 32 -5.70 -12.17 12.67
CA VAL A 32 -5.48 -13.04 13.83
C VAL A 32 -6.24 -14.36 13.59
N GLY A 33 -5.52 -15.42 13.23
CA GLY A 33 -6.08 -16.69 12.81
C GLY A 33 -6.99 -16.54 11.59
N ASP A 34 -8.28 -16.76 11.80
CA ASP A 34 -9.33 -16.57 10.79
C ASP A 34 -10.15 -15.28 11.00
N GLN A 35 -9.79 -14.46 11.99
CA GLN A 35 -10.39 -13.16 12.24
C GLN A 35 -9.62 -12.05 11.53
N VAL A 36 -10.35 -11.08 10.98
CA VAL A 36 -9.78 -9.89 10.35
C VAL A 36 -10.44 -8.65 10.94
N SER A 37 -9.63 -7.68 11.35
CA SER A 37 -10.08 -6.33 11.68
C SER A 37 -9.59 -5.37 10.60
N ASP A 38 -10.50 -4.63 9.96
CA ASP A 38 -10.20 -3.60 8.97
C ASP A 38 -10.18 -2.19 9.60
N PHE A 39 -9.30 -1.34 9.07
CA PHE A 39 -9.06 0.01 9.55
C PHE A 39 -8.92 0.94 8.34
N SER A 40 -9.76 1.97 8.27
CA SER A 40 -9.55 3.08 7.34
C SER A 40 -8.36 3.91 7.80
N VAL A 41 -7.36 4.06 6.93
CA VAL A 41 -6.11 4.75 7.23
C VAL A 41 -6.14 6.11 6.54
N GLN A 42 -6.49 7.14 7.28
CA GLN A 42 -6.50 8.51 6.79
C GLN A 42 -5.56 9.36 7.63
N PHE A 43 -4.76 10.19 6.96
CA PHE A 43 -3.83 11.12 7.59
C PHE A 43 -3.75 12.38 6.74
N LYS A 44 -3.69 13.55 7.38
CA LYS A 44 -3.63 14.85 6.69
C LYS A 44 -2.20 15.24 6.33
N ASP A 45 -1.22 14.70 7.04
CA ASP A 45 0.20 15.02 6.88
C ASP A 45 1.12 13.80 7.13
N PRO A 46 2.40 13.86 6.71
CA PRO A 46 3.33 12.75 6.90
C PRO A 46 3.63 12.38 8.37
N ASN A 47 3.51 13.32 9.32
CA ASN A 47 3.74 13.01 10.74
C ASN A 47 2.57 12.20 11.30
N GLN A 48 1.33 12.54 10.92
CA GLN A 48 0.15 11.73 11.23
C GLN A 48 0.24 10.34 10.62
N LYS A 49 0.79 10.21 9.40
CA LYS A 49 1.02 8.90 8.76
C LYS A 49 1.83 7.98 9.66
N ALA A 50 2.97 8.46 10.16
CA ALA A 50 3.84 7.66 11.03
C ALA A 50 3.15 7.24 12.34
N LEU A 51 2.34 8.13 12.93
CA LEU A 51 1.57 7.84 14.14
C LEU A 51 0.50 6.77 13.89
N VAL A 52 -0.27 6.88 12.81
CA VAL A 52 -1.33 5.91 12.48
C VAL A 52 -0.74 4.52 12.23
N TYR A 53 0.37 4.42 11.49
CA TYR A 53 1.01 3.12 11.29
C TYR A 53 1.64 2.55 12.57
N SER A 54 2.22 3.41 13.42
CA SER A 54 2.75 2.97 14.72
C SER A 54 1.64 2.40 15.62
N GLU A 55 0.47 3.02 15.59
CA GLU A 55 -0.71 2.56 16.33
C GLU A 55 -1.25 1.24 15.78
N LEU A 56 -1.33 1.07 14.46
CA LEU A 56 -1.69 -0.22 13.84
C LEU A 56 -0.72 -1.34 14.26
N VAL A 57 0.58 -1.05 14.30
CA VAL A 57 1.60 -2.01 14.77
C VAL A 57 1.42 -2.33 16.26
N ARG A 58 1.09 -1.33 17.09
CA ARG A 58 0.80 -1.54 18.52
C ARG A 58 -0.40 -2.48 18.69
N ILE A 59 -1.52 -2.20 18.03
CA ILE A 59 -2.73 -3.03 18.07
C ILE A 59 -2.42 -4.45 17.58
N ALA A 60 -1.69 -4.59 16.49
CA ALA A 60 -1.30 -5.90 15.94
C ALA A 60 -0.46 -6.70 16.94
N LYS A 61 0.48 -6.06 17.64
CA LYS A 61 1.28 -6.71 18.70
C LYS A 61 0.41 -7.15 19.88
N GLU A 62 -0.49 -6.29 20.36
CA GLU A 62 -1.40 -6.59 21.47
C GLU A 62 -2.31 -7.78 21.15
N LYS A 63 -2.78 -7.86 19.91
CA LYS A 63 -3.60 -8.97 19.44
C LYS A 63 -2.81 -10.21 19.02
N ARG A 64 -1.47 -10.18 19.11
CA ARG A 64 -0.58 -11.24 18.59
C ARG A 64 -0.91 -11.62 17.14
N ALA A 65 -1.08 -10.60 16.30
CA ALA A 65 -1.50 -10.77 14.92
C ALA A 65 -0.50 -11.57 14.10
N ASP A 66 -1.03 -12.39 13.20
CA ASP A 66 -0.26 -13.19 12.25
C ASP A 66 0.26 -12.32 11.10
N ALA A 67 -0.51 -11.31 10.72
CA ALA A 67 -0.14 -10.39 9.66
C ALA A 67 -0.83 -9.02 9.77
N ILE A 68 -0.17 -8.03 9.18
CA ILE A 68 -0.74 -6.74 8.80
C ILE A 68 -0.74 -6.69 7.28
N ILE A 69 -1.87 -6.30 6.70
CA ILE A 69 -2.01 -6.04 5.28
C ILE A 69 -2.34 -4.56 5.11
N THR A 70 -1.62 -3.83 4.28
CA THR A 70 -1.92 -2.41 3.99
C THR A 70 -2.13 -2.23 2.51
N ILE A 71 -3.15 -1.48 2.13
CA ILE A 71 -3.41 -1.03 0.76
C ILE A 71 -3.49 0.49 0.81
N ASN A 72 -2.59 1.17 0.11
CA ASN A 72 -2.56 2.62 0.08
C ASN A 72 -2.11 3.15 -1.27
N ASP A 73 -2.36 4.44 -1.48
CA ASP A 73 -1.88 5.16 -2.63
C ASP A 73 -0.39 5.47 -2.47
N ALA A 74 0.39 5.36 -3.53
CA ALA A 74 1.81 5.69 -3.54
C ALA A 74 2.20 6.30 -4.88
N LYS A 75 3.13 7.25 -4.85
CA LYS A 75 3.78 7.76 -6.05
C LYS A 75 4.96 6.89 -6.38
N LEU A 76 4.98 6.34 -7.59
CA LEU A 76 6.17 5.75 -8.19
C LEU A 76 7.10 6.90 -8.58
N THR A 77 7.99 7.28 -7.67
CA THR A 77 9.18 8.02 -8.07
C THR A 77 10.12 7.01 -8.71
N ASN A 78 10.70 7.34 -9.88
CA ASN A 78 11.76 6.55 -10.51
C ASN A 78 12.93 6.40 -9.51
N MET A 79 12.89 5.39 -8.64
CA MET A 79 14.04 4.95 -7.88
C MET A 79 14.93 4.10 -8.79
N VAL A 80 15.43 4.71 -9.85
CA VAL A 80 16.70 4.27 -10.44
C VAL A 80 17.80 4.85 -9.55
N SER A 81 18.03 4.16 -8.42
CA SER A 81 19.21 4.20 -7.52
C SER A 81 18.71 3.69 -6.16
N ALA A 82 18.87 2.43 -5.79
CA ALA A 82 20.16 1.87 -5.44
C ALA A 82 20.11 0.34 -5.41
N ARG A 83 20.25 -0.30 -6.58
CA ARG A 83 20.75 -1.68 -6.73
C ARG A 83 20.96 -1.96 -8.21
N SER A 84 22.20 -1.79 -8.65
CA SER A 84 22.84 -2.25 -9.90
C SER A 84 23.54 -1.10 -10.60
N GLY A 85 24.86 -1.25 -10.76
CA GLY A 85 25.78 -0.20 -11.19
C GLY A 85 25.60 0.27 -12.63
N GLY A 86 26.12 1.48 -12.86
CA GLY A 86 26.72 1.91 -14.11
C GLY A 86 25.81 1.98 -15.35
N ALA A 87 25.15 3.13 -15.54
CA ALA A 87 25.16 3.86 -16.81
C ALA A 87 24.51 5.24 -16.60
N LYS A 88 25.27 6.31 -16.89
CA LYS A 88 24.70 7.62 -17.16
C LYS A 88 23.91 7.52 -18.47
N GLN A 89 22.65 7.94 -18.46
CA GLN A 89 22.01 8.43 -19.67
C GLN A 89 21.08 9.59 -19.33
N ASP A 90 21.48 10.76 -19.83
CA ASP A 90 20.64 11.94 -20.00
C ASP A 90 19.42 11.58 -20.84
N LEU A 91 18.23 11.61 -20.24
CA LEU A 91 16.99 11.86 -20.96
C LEU A 91 16.15 12.83 -20.13
N ARG A 92 16.23 14.10 -20.54
CA ARG A 92 15.22 15.12 -20.23
C ARG A 92 13.92 14.73 -20.93
N THR A 93 13.08 13.96 -20.25
CA THR A 93 11.66 13.83 -20.55
C THR A 93 10.88 14.17 -19.28
N ASN A 94 9.79 14.92 -19.42
CA ASN A 94 8.86 15.24 -18.34
C ASN A 94 8.20 13.95 -17.80
N GLU A 95 8.92 13.17 -16.98
CA GLU A 95 8.45 11.89 -16.47
C GLU A 95 7.59 12.10 -15.22
N GLY A 96 6.28 12.21 -15.46
CA GLY A 96 5.27 12.36 -14.42
C GLY A 96 5.36 11.25 -13.37
N THR A 97 5.25 11.63 -12.11
CA THR A 97 5.05 10.67 -11.01
C THR A 97 3.83 9.80 -11.33
N GLN A 98 4.05 8.51 -11.60
CA GLN A 98 2.98 7.55 -11.85
C GLN A 98 2.39 7.10 -10.50
N ASP A 99 1.08 7.23 -10.33
CA ASP A 99 0.42 6.75 -9.11
C ASP A 99 0.29 5.20 -9.15
N CYS A 100 0.38 4.54 -7.99
CA CYS A 100 0.17 3.10 -7.87
C CYS A 100 -0.58 2.73 -6.59
N ILE A 101 -1.40 1.68 -6.68
CA ILE A 101 -1.93 1.01 -5.49
C ILE A 101 -0.80 0.16 -4.92
N TYR A 102 -0.39 0.47 -3.69
CA TYR A 102 0.67 -0.22 -2.98
C TYR A 102 0.07 -1.14 -1.92
N LEU A 103 0.11 -2.45 -2.18
CA LEU A 103 -0.22 -3.50 -1.24
C LEU A 103 1.06 -3.94 -0.51
N THR A 104 1.03 -4.02 0.81
CA THR A 104 2.10 -4.65 1.61
C THR A 104 1.50 -5.67 2.55
N VAL A 105 2.16 -6.82 2.69
CA VAL A 105 1.81 -7.86 3.65
C VAL A 105 3.05 -8.15 4.48
N SER A 106 2.92 -8.01 5.80
CA SER A 106 4.00 -8.22 6.77
C SER A 106 3.49 -8.95 8.00
N GLY A 107 4.36 -9.63 8.74
CA GLY A 107 3.98 -10.37 9.94
C GLY A 107 5.19 -11.07 10.58
N PRO A 108 5.08 -11.51 11.84
CA PRO A 108 6.22 -12.06 12.59
C PRO A 108 6.75 -13.38 12.02
N ALA A 109 5.89 -14.21 11.43
CA ALA A 109 6.23 -15.53 10.91
C ALA A 109 6.29 -15.60 9.38
N ILE A 110 6.24 -14.46 8.69
CA ILE A 110 6.23 -14.40 7.22
C ILE A 110 7.27 -13.42 6.71
N ARG A 111 7.82 -13.70 5.52
CA ARG A 111 8.63 -12.73 4.80
C ARG A 111 7.71 -11.62 4.28
N THR A 112 8.03 -10.37 4.60
CA THR A 112 7.34 -9.21 4.04
C THR A 112 7.41 -9.21 2.52
N TRP A 113 6.28 -8.95 1.87
CA TRP A 113 6.20 -8.78 0.43
C TRP A 113 5.19 -7.69 0.09
N SER A 114 5.36 -7.11 -1.11
CA SER A 114 4.55 -6.00 -1.58
C SER A 114 4.21 -6.16 -3.05
N VAL A 115 3.13 -5.53 -3.47
CA VAL A 115 2.70 -5.39 -4.87
C VAL A 115 2.42 -3.91 -5.11
N CYS A 116 3.04 -3.34 -6.13
CA CYS A 116 2.70 -2.00 -6.64
C CYS A 116 1.99 -2.19 -7.97
N LEU A 117 0.77 -1.70 -8.06
CA LEU A 117 -0.04 -1.76 -9.27
C LEU A 117 -0.26 -0.35 -9.79
N PRO A 118 0.46 0.06 -10.86
CA PRO A 118 0.31 1.40 -11.41
C PRO A 118 -1.11 1.65 -11.93
N TYR A 119 -1.57 2.89 -11.82
CA TYR A 119 -2.82 3.34 -12.41
C TYR A 119 -2.73 4.80 -12.84
N GLU A 120 -3.58 5.18 -13.79
CA GLU A 120 -3.75 6.57 -14.17
C GLU A 120 -4.88 7.16 -13.33
N ARG A 121 -4.57 8.20 -12.56
CA ARG A 121 -5.61 8.95 -11.86
C ARG A 121 -6.42 9.70 -12.92
N ALA A 122 -7.71 9.40 -13.02
CA ALA A 122 -8.62 10.27 -13.75
C ALA A 122 -8.51 11.67 -13.12
N GLY A 123 -8.07 12.65 -13.90
CA GLY A 123 -7.94 14.02 -13.40
C GLY A 123 -9.23 14.51 -12.77
N TYR A 124 -9.13 15.52 -11.91
CA TYR A 124 -10.31 16.28 -11.51
C TYR A 124 -10.82 17.01 -12.75
N GLU A 125 -11.78 16.43 -13.47
CA GLU A 125 -12.60 17.21 -14.39
C GLU A 125 -13.38 18.22 -13.51
N ILE A 126 -13.05 19.50 -13.66
CA ILE A 126 -13.84 20.63 -13.15
C ILE A 126 -14.59 21.22 -14.34
#